data_AF-A0A413FZC7-F1
#
_entry.id   AF-A0A413FZC7-F1
#
_cell.length_a   1.000
_cell.length_b   1.000
_cell.length_c   1.000
_cell.angle_alpha   90.00
_cell.angle_beta   90.00
_cell.angle_gamma   90.00
#
_symmetry.space_group_name_H-M   'P 1'
#
loop_
_entity.id
_entity.type
_entity.pdbx_description
1 polymer ?
#
loop_
_entity_poly.entity_id
_entity_poly.type
_entity_poly.pdbx_seq_one_letter_code
_entity_poly.pdbx_strand_id
1 'polypeptide(L)' 'MRKRELTEFGKEVKFELMCRNEPQEWLIGKIREQTDMYVDSSIMYKVLTGQVNSPALEGHIRKILNLPFSAASQE' A
#
# COMPACT_ATOMS: atom_id res chain seq x y z
N MET A 1 8.42 -1.81 20.39
CA MET A 1 7.39 -1.71 19.32
C MET A 1 6.88 -3.11 19.00
N ARG A 2 5.58 -3.38 19.06
CA ARG A 2 5.03 -4.68 18.61
C ARG A 2 5.19 -4.75 17.09
N LYS A 3 6.01 -5.66 16.58
CA LYS A 3 6.06 -5.97 15.14
C LYS A 3 4.70 -6.52 14.76
N ARG A 4 3.91 -5.72 14.05
CA ARG A 4 2.63 -6.17 13.50
C ARG A 4 2.89 -6.76 12.13
N GLU A 5 2.23 -7.87 11.89
CA GLU A 5 2.28 -8.52 10.59
C GLU A 5 1.59 -7.62 9.56
N LEU A 6 2.12 -7.62 8.35
CA LEU A 6 1.51 -6.95 7.22
C LEU A 6 0.29 -7.77 6.80
N THR A 7 -0.79 -7.09 6.41
CA THR A 7 -1.91 -7.74 5.75
C THR A 7 -1.46 -8.31 4.40
N GLU A 8 -2.28 -9.15 3.77
CA GLU A 8 -2.01 -9.66 2.42
C GLU A 8 -1.76 -8.52 1.44
N PHE A 9 -2.60 -7.49 1.49
CA PHE A 9 -2.38 -6.24 0.75
C PHE A 9 -1.03 -5.60 1.11
N GLY A 10 -0.70 -5.50 2.40
CA GLY A 10 0.58 -4.94 2.84
C GLY A 10 1.81 -5.70 2.33
N LYS A 11 1.70 -7.02 2.19
CA LYS A 11 2.76 -7.87 1.62
C LYS A 11 2.88 -7.65 0.11
N GLU A 12 1.76 -7.61 -0.60
CA GLU A 12 1.70 -7.40 -2.05
C GLU A 12 2.30 -6.03 -2.44
N VAL A 13 1.91 -4.97 -1.73
CA VAL A 13 2.49 -3.62 -1.91
C VAL A 13 4.00 -3.62 -1.71
N LYS A 14 4.49 -4.26 -0.65
CA LYS A 14 5.95 -4.33 -0.40
C LYS A 14 6.68 -5.17 -1.45
N PHE A 15 6.08 -6.26 -1.91
CA PHE A 15 6.65 -7.11 -2.94
C PHE A 15 6.82 -6.35 -4.26
N GLU A 16 5.78 -5.63 -4.69
CA GLU A 16 5.82 -4.83 -5.91
C GLU A 16 6.82 -3.67 -5.80
N LEU A 17 6.87 -2.97 -4.66
CA LEU A 17 7.89 -1.95 -4.40
C LEU A 17 9.31 -2.50 -4.49
N MET A 18 9.53 -3.70 -3.95
CA MET A 18 10.81 -4.39 -4.04
C MET A 18 11.14 -4.77 -5.49
N CYS A 19 10.16 -5.27 -6.25
CA CYS A 19 10.34 -5.62 -7.66
C CYS A 19 10.71 -4.39 -8.51
N ARG A 20 10.13 -3.23 -8.20
CA ARG A 20 10.43 -1.95 -8.85
C ARG A 20 11.67 -1.24 -8.33
N ASN A 21 12.26 -1.73 -7.24
CA ASN A 21 13.35 -1.09 -6.53
C ASN A 21 13.00 0.35 -6.06
N GLU A 22 11.73 0.58 -5.70
CA GLU A 22 11.23 1.87 -5.25
C GLU A 22 10.98 1.87 -3.73
N PRO A 23 11.37 2.94 -3.00
CA PRO A 23 11.11 3.03 -1.57
C PRO A 23 9.65 3.34 -1.27
N GLN A 24 9.22 3.09 -0.03
CA GLN A 24 7.87 3.44 0.43
C GLN A 24 7.59 4.95 0.33
N GLU A 25 8.62 5.79 0.48
CA GLU A 25 8.53 7.25 0.31
C GLU A 25 8.15 7.65 -1.12
N TRP A 26 8.64 6.92 -2.12
CA TRP A 26 8.27 7.14 -3.52
C TRP A 26 6.77 6.91 -3.72
N LEU A 27 6.23 5.83 -3.15
CA LEU A 27 4.80 5.53 -3.23
C LEU A 27 3.96 6.59 -2.54
N ILE A 28 4.38 7.06 -1.37
CA ILE A 28 3.71 8.18 -0.67
C ILE A 28 3.72 9.44 -1.54
N GLY A 29 4.87 9.76 -2.16
CA GLY A 29 4.99 10.86 -3.11
C GLY A 29 4.00 10.73 -4.26
N LYS A 30 3.97 9.57 -4.93
CA LYS A 30 3.05 9.31 -6.05
C LYS A 30 1.58 9.40 -5.65
N ILE A 31 1.22 8.92 -4.46
CA ILE A 31 -0.13 9.06 -3.94
C ILE A 31 -0.46 10.54 -3.78
N ARG A 32 0.41 11.33 -3.16
CA ARG A 32 0.20 12.79 -2.98
C ARG A 32 0.19 13.57 -4.28
N GLU A 33 0.91 13.11 -5.30
CA GLU A 33 0.86 13.72 -6.64
C GLU A 33 -0.46 13.39 -7.36
N GLN A 34 -0.95 12.16 -7.24
CA GLN A 34 -2.18 11.73 -7.92
C GLN A 34 -3.46 12.02 -7.13
N THR A 35 -3.34 12.23 -5.82
CA THR A 35 -4.44 12.52 -4.91
C THR A 35 -4.06 13.70 -4.05
N ASP A 36 -5.01 14.60 -3.85
CA ASP A 36 -4.88 15.70 -2.88
C ASP A 36 -4.98 15.21 -1.42
N MET A 37 -4.81 13.90 -1.19
CA MET A 37 -4.93 13.30 0.14
C MET A 37 -3.61 13.43 0.92
N TYR A 38 -3.74 13.77 2.19
CA TYR A 38 -2.61 13.77 3.11
C TYR A 38 -2.26 12.33 3.52
N VAL A 39 -1.19 11.79 2.95
CA VAL A 39 -0.65 10.46 3.30
C VAL A 39 0.79 10.60 3.76
N ASP A 40 1.08 10.01 4.90
CA ASP A 40 2.41 9.94 5.50
C ASP A 40 2.79 8.50 5.84
N SER A 41 4.05 8.27 6.23
CA SER A 41 4.58 6.94 6.52
C SER A 41 3.81 6.22 7.64
N SER A 42 3.18 6.96 8.57
CA SER A 42 2.39 6.37 9.64
C SER A 42 1.03 5.90 9.16
N ILE A 43 0.34 6.70 8.33
CA ILE A 43 -0.91 6.29 7.67
C ILE A 43 -0.65 5.10 6.75
N MET A 44 0.43 5.16 5.96
CA MET A 44 0.85 4.05 5.10
C MET A 44 1.06 2.78 5.90
N TYR A 45 1.83 2.83 7.00
CA TYR A 45 2.02 1.68 7.87
C TYR A 45 0.72 1.14 8.47
N LYS A 46 -0.20 2.03 8.88
CA LYS A 46 -1.51 1.64 9.42
C LYS A 46 -2.37 0.94 8.36
N VAL A 47 -2.36 1.39 7.11
CA VAL A 47 -3.07 0.75 6.00
C VAL A 47 -2.47 -0.63 5.69
N LEU A 48 -1.14 -0.71 5.57
CA LEU A 48 -0.44 -1.97 5.30
C LEU A 48 -0.56 -3.01 6.44
N THR A 49 -0.89 -2.57 7.64
CA THR A 49 -1.15 -3.43 8.82
C THR A 49 -2.63 -3.58 9.15
N GLY A 50 -3.53 -3.08 8.31
CA GLY A 50 -4.98 -3.20 8.49
C GLY A 50 -5.57 -2.40 9.66
N GLN A 51 -4.83 -1.45 10.24
CA GLN A 51 -5.30 -0.58 11.32
C GLN A 51 -6.22 0.54 10.81
N VAL A 52 -6.00 0.98 9.58
CA VAL A 52 -6.83 1.97 8.89
C VAL A 52 -7.31 1.32 7.62
N ASN A 53 -8.62 1.14 7.53
CA ASN A 53 -9.26 0.68 6.31
C ASN A 53 -9.73 1.93 5.56
N SER A 54 -9.05 2.23 4.46
CA SER A 54 -9.36 3.40 3.62
C SER A 54 -9.42 2.91 2.18
N PRO A 55 -10.62 2.51 1.70
CA PRO A 55 -10.77 1.90 0.39
C PRO A 55 -10.35 2.84 -0.75
N ALA A 56 -10.49 4.17 -0.54
CA ALA A 56 -9.98 5.16 -1.48
C ALA A 56 -8.44 5.06 -1.60
N LEU A 57 -7.73 5.07 -0.47
CA LEU A 57 -6.27 5.01 -0.45
C LEU A 57 -5.75 3.66 -1.00
N GLU A 58 -6.38 2.55 -0.63
CA GLU A 58 -6.05 1.23 -1.19
C GLU A 58 -6.27 1.19 -2.70
N GLY A 59 -7.36 1.78 -3.20
CA GLY A 59 -7.62 1.92 -4.63
C GLY A 59 -6.55 2.74 -5.35
N HIS A 60 -6.09 3.84 -4.76
CA HIS A 60 -5.01 4.65 -5.32
C HIS A 60 -3.67 3.92 -5.32
N ILE A 61 -3.32 3.23 -4.24
CA ILE A 61 -2.10 2.41 -4.16
C ILE A 61 -2.13 1.33 -5.24
N ARG A 62 -3.25 0.59 -5.37
CA ARG A 62 -3.41 -0.43 -6.42
C ARG A 62 -3.28 0.16 -7.81
N LYS A 63 -3.82 1.35 -8.05
CA LYS A 63 -3.70 2.05 -9.34
C LYS A 63 -2.25 2.44 -9.65
N ILE A 64 -1.53 3.01 -8.69
CA ILE A 64 -0.12 3.44 -8.86
C ILE A 64 0.78 2.21 -9.06
N LEU A 65 0.55 1.19 -8.25
CA LEU A 65 1.31 -0.05 -8.30
C LEU A 65 0.82 -1.01 -9.40
N ASN A 66 -0.22 -0.64 -10.17
CA ASN A 66 -0.86 -1.51 -11.15
C ASN A 66 -1.11 -2.94 -10.60
N LEU A 67 -1.47 -3.04 -9.32
CA LEU A 67 -1.71 -4.31 -8.68
C LEU A 67 -3.04 -4.86 -9.19
N PRO A 68 -3.10 -6.13 -9.64
CA PRO A 68 -4.37 -6.76 -9.93
C PRO A 68 -5.21 -6.74 -8.64
N PHE A 69 -6.51 -6.56 -8.76
CA PHE A 69 -7.41 -6.90 -7.65
C PHE A 69 -7.25 -8.40 -7.45
N SER A 70 -6.37 -8.82 -6.54
CA SER A 70 -6.10 -10.24 -6.31
C SER A 70 -7.36 -10.86 -5.71
N ALA A 71 -8.21 -11.37 -6.58
CA ALA A 71 -9.30 -12.29 -6.28
C ALA A 71 -8.85 -13.75 -6.54
N ALA A 72 -7.56 -14.04 -6.42
CA ALA A 72 -7.01 -15.34 -6.76
C ALA A 72 -5.94 -15.77 -5.74
N SER A 73 -6.39 -16.52 -4.74
CA SER A 73 -5.82 -17.84 -4.36
C SER A 73 -6.69 -18.44 -3.25
N GLN A 74 -7.87 -18.93 -3.63
CA GLN A 74 -8.41 -20.13 -3.04
C GLN A 74 -8.13 -21.26 -4.04
N GLU A 75 -7.08 -22.04 -3.78
CA GLU A 75 -6.91 -23.40 -4.29
C GLU A 75 -6.61 -24.32 -3.10
#